data_AF-A0A2G9NVV9-F1
#
_entry.id   AF-A0A2G9NVV9-F1
#
_cell.length_a   1.000
_cell.length_b   1.000
_cell.length_c   1.000
_cell.angle_alpha   90.00
_cell.angle_beta   90.00
_cell.angle_gamma   90.00
#
_symmetry.space_group_name_H-M   'P 1'
#
loop_
_entity.id
_entity.type
_entity.pdbx_description
1 polymer ?
#
loop_
_entity_poly.entity_id
_entity_poly.type
_entity_poly.pdbx_seq_one_letter_code
_entity_poly.pdbx_strand_id
1 'polypeptide(L)'
;MRKRNCRYLGIIFILVLLGNFSLAKELDVNYPDKVNLGEEFEAEIKLIDFPEGNYDLKFDILGSGNRIGQIYDEKWQSTYYFVEDIFENNEAKIKLKIDKEFEGEADIIIKIRDSSGTSISFGDYKIEVVPSETIENKLPKTNQKETTIKDNEEDMEKNNSMPKGEVISEQKVARLNNNEVIDLSPQNIKNDSGNEIIFKSKNDNVKEYAIYGFAIFCVLIIILMLIEKQNK
;
A
#
# COMPACT_ATOMS: atom_id res chain seq x y z
N MET A 1 -36.42 8.41 -54.50
CA MET A 1 -36.59 7.31 -53.52
C MET A 1 -35.43 7.16 -52.52
N ARG A 2 -34.63 8.21 -52.24
CA ARG A 2 -33.34 8.09 -51.49
C ARG A 2 -33.33 8.69 -50.06
N LYS A 3 -34.41 9.35 -49.60
CA LYS A 3 -34.46 10.09 -48.32
C LYS A 3 -34.68 9.23 -47.06
N ARG A 4 -35.06 7.95 -47.17
CA ARG A 4 -35.41 7.13 -45.98
C ARG A 4 -34.19 6.53 -45.24
N ASN A 5 -33.05 6.36 -45.91
CA ASN A 5 -31.92 5.62 -45.35
C ASN A 5 -31.03 6.45 -44.41
N CYS A 6 -31.08 7.78 -44.47
CA CYS A 6 -30.23 8.66 -43.66
C CYS A 6 -30.68 8.73 -42.18
N ARG A 7 -31.98 8.57 -41.91
CA ARG A 7 -32.53 8.56 -40.53
C ARG A 7 -32.11 7.32 -39.73
N TYR A 8 -31.99 6.16 -40.37
CA TYR A 8 -31.56 4.93 -39.70
C TYR A 8 -30.07 4.95 -39.35
N LEU A 9 -29.24 5.68 -40.12
CA LEU A 9 -27.81 5.79 -39.85
C LEU A 9 -27.52 6.50 -38.52
N GLY A 10 -28.27 7.57 -38.20
CA GLY A 10 -28.14 8.28 -36.92
C GLY A 10 -28.56 7.40 -35.73
N ILE A 11 -29.61 6.60 -35.88
CA ILE A 11 -30.08 5.67 -34.84
C ILE A 11 -29.04 4.56 -34.60
N ILE A 12 -28.46 4.00 -35.66
CA ILE A 12 -27.40 2.99 -35.55
C ILE A 12 -26.18 3.59 -34.84
N PHE A 13 -25.78 4.82 -35.17
CA PHE A 13 -24.66 5.49 -34.52
C PHE A 13 -24.90 5.70 -33.01
N ILE A 14 -26.12 6.10 -32.63
CA ILE A 14 -26.52 6.25 -31.22
C ILE A 14 -26.51 4.88 -30.50
N LEU A 15 -27.04 3.83 -31.13
CA LEU A 15 -27.04 2.48 -30.54
C LEU A 15 -25.61 1.92 -30.35
N VAL A 16 -24.69 2.20 -31.28
CA VAL A 16 -23.27 1.82 -31.15
C VAL A 16 -22.58 2.60 -30.02
N LEU A 17 -22.93 3.88 -29.82
CA LEU A 17 -22.41 4.67 -28.70
C LEU A 17 -22.94 4.19 -27.35
N LEU A 18 -24.21 3.79 -27.26
CA LEU A 18 -24.83 3.29 -26.04
C LEU A 18 -24.37 1.87 -25.66
N GLY A 19 -23.82 1.09 -26.59
CA GLY A 19 -23.36 -0.28 -26.33
C GLY A 19 -22.04 -0.39 -25.55
N ASN A 20 -21.34 0.73 -25.33
CA ASN A 20 -20.00 0.73 -24.75
C ASN A 20 -19.94 1.39 -23.36
N PHE A 21 -21.04 1.38 -22.59
CA PHE A 21 -20.95 1.70 -21.16
C PHE A 21 -20.17 0.57 -20.47
N SER A 22 -18.84 0.70 -20.42
CA SER A 22 -18.01 -0.13 -19.57
C SER A 22 -18.36 0.21 -18.13
N LEU A 23 -18.89 -0.75 -17.37
CA LEU A 23 -18.95 -0.64 -15.92
C LEU A 23 -17.51 -0.53 -15.43
N ALA A 24 -17.16 0.62 -14.86
CA ALA A 24 -15.85 0.84 -14.29
C ALA A 24 -15.85 0.20 -12.91
N LYS A 25 -14.90 -0.70 -12.66
CA LYS A 25 -14.69 -1.28 -11.34
C LYS A 25 -14.27 -0.17 -10.38
N GLU A 26 -14.87 -0.14 -9.21
CA GLU A 26 -14.64 0.89 -8.19
C GLU A 26 -14.40 0.24 -6.82
N LEU A 27 -13.66 0.94 -5.97
CA LEU A 27 -13.46 0.56 -4.56
C LEU A 27 -14.06 1.63 -3.66
N ASP A 28 -14.90 1.20 -2.74
CA ASP A 28 -15.26 2.00 -1.56
C ASP A 28 -14.33 1.59 -0.41
N VAL A 29 -13.59 2.55 0.12
CA VAL A 29 -12.51 2.31 1.08
C VAL A 29 -12.69 3.25 2.25
N ASN A 30 -12.81 2.69 3.45
CA ASN A 30 -12.98 3.44 4.69
C ASN A 30 -11.83 3.12 5.65
N TYR A 31 -11.13 4.17 6.09
CA TYR A 31 -9.98 4.09 7.00
C TYR A 31 -9.83 5.46 7.70
N PRO A 32 -9.12 5.55 8.84
CA PRO A 32 -8.92 6.82 9.52
C PRO A 32 -8.03 7.77 8.71
N ASP A 33 -8.39 9.05 8.67
CA ASP A 33 -7.60 10.09 7.99
C ASP A 33 -6.19 10.26 8.60
N LYS A 34 -6.05 9.93 9.88
CA LYS A 34 -4.84 10.15 10.68
C LYS A 34 -4.58 8.98 11.62
N VAL A 35 -3.32 8.56 11.70
CA VAL A 35 -2.86 7.44 12.55
C VAL A 35 -1.56 7.79 13.28
N ASN A 36 -1.39 7.26 14.49
CA ASN A 36 -0.14 7.38 15.21
C ASN A 36 0.84 6.28 14.77
N LEU A 37 2.12 6.62 14.73
CA LEU A 37 3.19 5.67 14.43
C LEU A 37 3.15 4.49 15.42
N GLY A 38 3.24 3.27 14.88
CA GLY A 38 3.21 2.03 15.68
C GLY A 38 1.82 1.59 16.16
N GLU A 39 0.78 2.42 16.02
CA GLU A 39 -0.58 2.03 16.36
C GLU A 39 -1.25 1.20 15.26
N GLU A 40 -2.11 0.28 15.68
CA GLU A 40 -2.92 -0.54 14.79
C GLU A 40 -4.20 0.22 14.41
N PHE A 41 -4.59 0.13 13.14
CA PHE A 41 -5.84 0.67 12.64
C PHE A 41 -6.51 -0.30 11.66
N GLU A 42 -7.80 -0.11 11.43
CA GLU A 42 -8.58 -0.94 10.53
C GLU A 42 -8.93 -0.18 9.25
N ALA A 43 -8.91 -0.89 8.12
CA ALA A 43 -9.45 -0.43 6.86
C ALA A 43 -10.52 -1.41 6.35
N GLU A 44 -11.63 -0.87 5.88
CA GLU A 44 -12.73 -1.61 5.27
C GLU A 44 -12.74 -1.32 3.77
N ILE A 45 -12.87 -2.37 2.95
CA ILE A 45 -12.85 -2.28 1.49
C ILE A 45 -14.10 -2.97 0.94
N LYS A 46 -14.80 -2.32 0.01
CA LYS A 46 -15.91 -2.92 -0.75
C LYS A 46 -15.63 -2.87 -2.25
N LEU A 47 -15.87 -3.99 -2.92
CA LEU A 47 -15.72 -4.13 -4.36
C LEU A 47 -17.04 -3.76 -5.06
N ILE A 48 -17.03 -2.67 -5.84
CA ILE A 48 -18.19 -2.20 -6.61
C ILE A 48 -18.03 -2.57 -8.08
N ASP A 49 -19.07 -3.21 -8.66
CA ASP A 49 -19.10 -3.69 -10.04
C ASP A 49 -17.98 -4.71 -10.38
N PHE A 50 -17.52 -5.45 -9.37
CA PHE A 50 -16.68 -6.63 -9.57
C PHE A 50 -17.55 -7.87 -9.85
N PRO A 51 -17.16 -8.72 -10.80
CA PRO A 51 -17.79 -10.04 -10.96
C PRO A 51 -17.69 -10.86 -9.66
N GLU A 52 -18.61 -11.78 -9.45
CA GLU A 52 -18.50 -12.75 -8.35
C GLU A 52 -17.22 -13.59 -8.49
N GLY A 53 -16.47 -13.74 -7.40
CA GLY A 53 -15.25 -14.52 -7.36
C GLY A 53 -14.38 -14.23 -6.16
N ASN A 54 -13.29 -14.99 -6.05
CA ASN A 54 -12.30 -14.82 -5.01
C ASN A 54 -11.23 -13.83 -5.48
N TYR A 55 -10.86 -12.93 -4.57
CA TYR A 55 -9.93 -11.85 -4.86
C TYR A 55 -8.87 -11.75 -3.77
N ASP A 56 -7.65 -11.47 -4.18
CA ASP A 56 -6.56 -11.14 -3.27
C ASP A 56 -6.42 -9.63 -3.15
N LEU A 57 -6.01 -9.17 -1.97
CA LEU A 57 -5.81 -7.75 -1.65
C LEU A 57 -4.35 -7.47 -1.37
N LYS A 58 -3.80 -6.41 -1.96
CA LYS A 58 -2.53 -5.83 -1.54
C LYS A 58 -2.71 -4.35 -1.24
N PHE A 59 -2.18 -3.92 -0.11
CA PHE A 59 -2.40 -2.58 0.43
C PHE A 59 -1.07 -1.84 0.61
N ASP A 60 -0.53 -1.22 -0.44
CA ASP A 60 0.77 -0.53 -0.38
C ASP A 60 0.63 0.84 0.32
N ILE A 61 1.32 1.06 1.44
CA ILE A 61 1.43 2.36 2.14
C ILE A 61 2.83 2.93 1.91
N LEU A 62 2.93 4.06 1.23
CA LEU A 62 4.18 4.67 0.77
C LEU A 62 4.44 6.02 1.43
N GLY A 63 5.47 6.08 2.28
CA GLY A 63 6.01 7.33 2.83
C GLY A 63 7.26 7.75 2.06
N SER A 64 7.23 8.92 1.41
CA SER A 64 8.33 9.40 0.54
C SER A 64 8.79 8.36 -0.49
N GLY A 65 7.84 7.60 -1.07
CA GLY A 65 8.10 6.54 -2.05
C GLY A 65 8.56 5.20 -1.47
N ASN A 66 8.82 5.12 -0.15
CA ASN A 66 9.21 3.87 0.51
C ASN A 66 8.02 3.22 1.20
N ARG A 67 7.95 1.89 1.17
CA ARG A 67 6.91 1.14 1.87
C ARG A 67 7.13 1.20 3.39
N ILE A 68 6.15 1.71 4.12
CA ILE A 68 6.21 1.95 5.58
C ILE A 68 5.15 1.18 6.38
N GLY A 69 4.23 0.50 5.70
CA GLY A 69 3.12 -0.21 6.35
C GLY A 69 3.35 -1.71 6.53
N GLN A 70 2.74 -2.26 7.58
CA GLN A 70 2.49 -3.68 7.77
C GLN A 70 0.99 -3.99 7.72
N ILE A 71 0.68 -5.20 7.29
CA ILE A 71 -0.66 -5.76 7.25
C ILE A 71 -0.69 -7.04 8.10
N TYR A 72 -1.78 -7.25 8.81
CA TYR A 72 -1.97 -8.45 9.62
C TYR A 72 -2.68 -9.53 8.80
N ASP A 73 -2.04 -10.68 8.68
CA ASP A 73 -2.57 -11.88 8.03
C ASP A 73 -1.96 -13.10 8.73
N GLU A 74 -2.66 -13.59 9.76
CA GLU A 74 -2.19 -14.50 10.83
C GLU A 74 -1.00 -13.98 11.67
N LYS A 75 -0.13 -13.16 11.06
CA LYS A 75 1.02 -12.49 11.62
C LYS A 75 1.20 -11.14 10.93
N TRP A 76 1.91 -10.24 11.61
CA TRP A 76 2.32 -8.99 10.99
C TRP A 76 3.34 -9.25 9.87
N GLN A 77 3.03 -8.76 8.67
CA GLN A 77 3.92 -8.84 7.53
C GLN A 77 3.94 -7.53 6.74
N SER A 78 4.92 -7.38 5.86
CA SER A 78 5.00 -6.20 5.00
C SER A 78 3.79 -6.11 4.07
N THR A 79 3.30 -4.89 3.85
CA THR A 79 2.31 -4.54 2.82
C THR A 79 2.72 -4.86 1.37
N TYR A 80 3.93 -5.41 1.15
CA TYR A 80 4.38 -5.87 -0.16
C TYR A 80 3.64 -7.13 -0.64
N TYR A 81 3.10 -7.94 0.26
CA TYR A 81 2.45 -9.20 -0.09
C TYR A 81 0.96 -9.01 -0.33
N PHE A 82 0.38 -9.92 -1.10
CA PHE A 82 -1.06 -10.05 -1.20
C PHE A 82 -1.56 -10.87 0.00
N VAL A 83 -2.70 -10.46 0.54
CA VAL A 83 -3.52 -11.25 1.44
C VAL A 83 -4.52 -12.00 0.58
N GLU A 84 -4.47 -13.32 0.66
CA GLU A 84 -5.22 -14.22 -0.23
C GLU A 84 -6.67 -14.35 0.24
N ASP A 85 -7.61 -14.38 -0.71
CA ASP A 85 -9.02 -14.71 -0.51
C ASP A 85 -9.70 -14.01 0.70
N ILE A 86 -9.46 -12.71 0.85
CA ILE A 86 -9.92 -11.95 2.03
C ILE A 86 -11.34 -11.40 1.93
N PHE A 87 -11.93 -11.40 0.73
CA PHE A 87 -13.23 -10.78 0.50
C PHE A 87 -14.38 -11.74 0.78
N GLU A 88 -15.22 -11.40 1.74
CA GLU A 88 -16.50 -12.07 2.01
C GLU A 88 -17.63 -11.19 1.47
N ASN A 89 -18.41 -11.69 0.51
CA ASN A 89 -19.49 -10.93 -0.15
C ASN A 89 -19.02 -9.57 -0.70
N ASN A 90 -17.86 -9.55 -1.36
CA ASN A 90 -17.23 -8.34 -1.89
C ASN A 90 -16.82 -7.30 -0.82
N GLU A 91 -16.78 -7.66 0.45
CA GLU A 91 -16.31 -6.81 1.54
C GLU A 91 -15.11 -7.45 2.26
N ALA A 92 -14.14 -6.64 2.66
CA ALA A 92 -12.97 -7.08 3.43
C ALA A 92 -12.68 -6.08 4.56
N LYS A 93 -12.21 -6.59 5.70
CA LYS A 93 -11.66 -5.78 6.79
C LYS A 93 -10.24 -6.23 7.09
N ILE A 94 -9.31 -5.28 7.13
CA ILE A 94 -7.90 -5.55 7.38
C ILE A 94 -7.36 -4.70 8.51
N LYS A 95 -6.42 -5.27 9.26
CA LYS A 95 -5.63 -4.55 10.25
C LYS A 95 -4.29 -4.13 9.65
N LEU A 96 -3.97 -2.87 9.82
CA LEU A 96 -2.77 -2.22 9.32
C LEU A 96 -2.05 -1.53 10.48
N LYS A 97 -0.76 -1.31 10.32
CA LYS A 97 0.03 -0.41 11.18
C LYS A 97 1.21 0.14 10.41
N ILE A 98 1.76 1.26 10.89
CA ILE A 98 2.95 1.88 10.32
C ILE A 98 4.11 1.60 11.27
N ASP A 99 5.08 0.80 10.83
CA ASP A 99 6.17 0.27 11.67
C ASP A 99 7.53 0.93 11.41
N LYS A 100 7.62 1.79 10.40
CA LYS A 100 8.84 2.54 10.07
C LYS A 100 8.68 3.99 10.45
N GLU A 101 9.74 4.56 11.01
CA GLU A 101 9.82 5.98 11.32
C GLU A 101 9.48 6.82 10.09
N PHE A 102 8.31 7.46 10.15
CA PHE A 102 7.78 8.33 9.11
C PHE A 102 6.78 9.30 9.75
N GLU A 103 6.80 10.54 9.28
CA GLU A 103 5.89 11.60 9.71
C GLU A 103 5.42 12.36 8.48
N GLY A 104 4.12 12.70 8.45
CA GLY A 104 3.48 13.43 7.37
C GLY A 104 2.53 12.56 6.55
N GLU A 105 2.26 12.99 5.32
CA GLU A 105 1.29 12.35 4.43
C GLU A 105 1.92 11.17 3.68
N ALA A 106 1.27 10.00 3.77
CA ALA A 106 1.64 8.80 3.02
C ALA A 106 0.58 8.48 1.95
N ASP A 107 1.04 8.01 0.80
CA ASP A 107 0.16 7.57 -0.28
C ASP A 107 -0.24 6.11 -0.08
N ILE A 108 -1.51 5.79 -0.34
CA ILE A 108 -2.05 4.44 -0.28
C ILE A 108 -2.40 3.99 -1.71
N ILE A 109 -1.94 2.79 -2.07
CA ILE A 109 -2.26 2.13 -3.33
C ILE A 109 -2.82 0.75 -3.03
N ILE A 110 -4.06 0.52 -3.45
CA ILE A 110 -4.77 -0.75 -3.26
C ILE A 110 -4.75 -1.52 -4.56
N LYS A 111 -4.38 -2.81 -4.49
CA LYS A 111 -4.36 -3.69 -5.65
C LYS A 111 -5.25 -4.89 -5.40
N ILE A 112 -6.16 -5.14 -6.34
CA ILE A 112 -7.03 -6.31 -6.35
C ILE A 112 -6.53 -7.26 -7.42
N ARG A 113 -6.30 -8.52 -7.06
CA ARG A 113 -5.88 -9.57 -7.97
C ARG A 113 -6.96 -10.64 -8.05
N ASP A 114 -7.36 -11.00 -9.25
CA ASP A 114 -8.30 -12.10 -9.47
C ASP A 114 -7.58 -13.47 -9.50
N SER A 115 -8.36 -14.55 -9.54
CA SER A 115 -7.86 -15.93 -9.61
C SER A 115 -7.04 -16.24 -10.87
N SER A 116 -7.11 -15.40 -11.91
CA SER A 116 -6.25 -15.53 -13.11
C SER A 116 -4.86 -14.92 -12.90
N GLY A 117 -4.66 -14.20 -11.80
CA GLY A 117 -3.45 -13.44 -11.50
C GLY A 117 -3.45 -12.03 -12.10
N THR A 118 -4.54 -11.61 -12.75
CA THR A 118 -4.67 -10.25 -13.29
C THR A 118 -4.92 -9.28 -12.14
N SER A 119 -4.19 -8.17 -12.12
CA SER A 119 -4.31 -7.17 -11.06
C SER A 119 -4.75 -5.80 -11.58
N ILE A 120 -5.57 -5.13 -10.79
CA ILE A 120 -6.03 -3.76 -11.00
C ILE A 120 -5.55 -2.93 -9.81
N SER A 121 -5.03 -1.74 -10.08
CA SER A 121 -4.53 -0.83 -9.05
C SER A 121 -5.45 0.38 -8.92
N PHE A 122 -5.77 0.73 -7.69
CA PHE A 122 -6.55 1.88 -7.26
C PHE A 122 -5.63 2.75 -6.40
N GLY A 123 -5.51 4.02 -6.75
CA GLY A 123 -4.65 4.98 -6.06
C GLY A 123 -5.45 6.22 -5.63
N ASP A 124 -4.73 7.29 -5.33
CA ASP A 124 -5.27 8.59 -4.90
C ASP A 124 -5.81 8.62 -3.45
N TYR A 125 -5.50 7.58 -2.66
CA TYR A 125 -5.77 7.51 -1.23
C TYR A 125 -4.57 8.05 -0.44
N LYS A 126 -4.83 8.76 0.66
CA LYS A 126 -3.82 9.40 1.50
C LYS A 126 -4.13 9.19 2.98
N ILE A 127 -3.09 9.14 3.81
CA ILE A 127 -3.21 9.04 5.27
C ILE A 127 -2.14 9.90 5.95
N GLU A 128 -2.52 10.61 7.00
CA GLU A 128 -1.60 11.40 7.82
C GLU A 128 -0.98 10.51 8.92
N VAL A 129 0.34 10.47 8.99
CA VAL A 129 1.09 9.75 10.03
C VAL A 129 1.67 10.76 10.99
N VAL A 130 1.34 10.61 12.27
CA VAL A 130 1.93 11.40 13.34
C VAL A 130 2.83 10.57 14.25
N PRO A 131 3.86 11.18 14.84
CA PRO A 131 4.70 10.51 15.82
C PRO A 131 3.84 9.97 16.97
N SER A 132 4.14 8.75 17.43
CA SER A 132 3.52 8.25 18.66
C SER A 132 3.90 9.18 19.80
N GLU A 133 2.92 9.66 20.57
CA GLU A 133 3.18 10.40 21.79
C GLU A 133 3.95 9.46 22.73
N THR A 134 5.28 9.62 22.75
CA THR A 134 6.08 8.97 23.78
C THR A 134 5.64 9.62 25.07
N ILE A 135 4.87 8.89 25.89
CA ILE A 135 4.68 9.23 27.30
C ILE A 135 6.08 9.15 27.90
N GLU A 136 6.82 10.26 27.85
CA GLU A 136 7.96 10.48 28.71
C GLU A 136 7.41 10.39 30.13
N ASN A 137 7.56 9.20 30.72
CA ASN A 137 7.61 9.07 32.17
C ASN A 137 8.73 10.00 32.63
N LYS A 138 8.39 11.25 32.94
CA LYS A 138 9.20 12.16 33.73
C LYS A 138 9.35 11.51 35.10
N LEU A 139 10.27 10.56 35.21
CA LEU A 139 10.82 10.18 36.50
C LEU A 139 11.40 11.47 37.12
N PRO A 140 10.98 11.85 38.33
CA PRO A 140 11.68 12.89 39.05
C PRO A 140 13.09 12.38 39.37
N LYS A 141 14.09 12.95 38.69
CA LYS A 141 15.49 12.88 39.13
C LYS A 141 15.58 13.57 40.49
N THR A 142 15.67 12.80 41.56
CA THR A 142 16.21 13.26 42.84
C THR A 142 17.55 12.57 43.09
N ASN A 143 18.50 13.42 43.45
CA ASN A 143 19.92 13.23 43.56
C ASN A 143 20.38 12.28 44.68
N GLN A 144 21.54 11.66 44.43
CA GLN A 144 22.62 11.29 45.36
C GLN A 144 22.33 10.23 46.44
N LYS A 145 23.08 9.12 46.41
CA LYS A 145 24.44 9.05 46.99
C LYS A 145 25.11 7.70 46.65
N GLU A 146 26.24 7.75 45.94
CA GLU A 146 27.24 6.67 45.96
C GLU A 146 27.79 6.52 47.38
N THR A 147 27.93 5.29 47.85
CA THR A 147 28.89 4.97 48.91
C THR A 147 29.62 3.70 48.53
N THR A 148 30.86 3.93 48.11
CA THR A 148 31.95 2.97 48.00
C THR A 148 32.22 2.31 49.36
N ILE A 149 32.30 0.98 49.41
CA ILE A 149 33.01 0.27 50.48
C ILE A 149 34.02 -0.65 49.81
N LYS A 150 35.29 -0.45 50.19
CA LYS A 150 36.44 -1.31 49.89
C LYS A 150 36.55 -2.41 50.94
N ASP A 151 36.90 -3.61 50.46
CA ASP A 151 37.77 -4.67 50.98
C ASP A 151 37.88 -4.95 52.49
N ASN A 152 37.66 -6.21 52.85
CA ASN A 152 38.64 -7.01 53.61
C ASN A 152 38.37 -8.52 53.50
N GLU A 153 39.44 -9.28 53.25
CA GLU A 153 39.54 -10.75 53.29
C GLU A 153 39.57 -11.29 54.74
N GLU A 154 39.04 -12.50 54.96
CA GLU A 154 39.77 -13.71 55.44
C GLU A 154 38.81 -14.76 56.06
N ASP A 155 38.84 -15.95 55.44
CA ASP A 155 38.78 -17.33 55.96
C ASP A 155 37.78 -17.80 57.04
N MET A 156 36.98 -18.85 56.69
CA MET A 156 37.18 -20.22 57.23
C MET A 156 36.16 -21.27 56.70
N GLU A 157 36.72 -22.30 56.06
CA GLU A 157 36.45 -23.76 56.15
C GLU A 157 35.03 -24.41 56.20
N LYS A 158 34.88 -25.37 55.26
CA LYS A 158 34.40 -26.77 55.41
C LYS A 158 32.90 -27.08 55.65
N ASN A 159 32.27 -27.77 54.67
CA ASN A 159 32.14 -29.25 54.66
C ASN A 159 31.17 -29.82 53.58
N ASN A 160 31.70 -30.82 52.85
CA ASN A 160 31.12 -32.10 52.41
C ASN A 160 30.00 -32.28 51.34
N SER A 161 30.44 -32.99 50.27
CA SER A 161 29.90 -34.23 49.66
C SER A 161 28.74 -34.21 48.64
N MET A 162 29.12 -34.30 47.34
CA MET A 162 28.96 -35.43 46.37
C MET A 162 27.55 -36.12 46.22
N PRO A 163 27.03 -36.50 45.01
CA PRO A 163 27.78 -37.27 44.00
C PRO A 163 27.57 -37.05 42.48
N LYS A 164 28.64 -37.50 41.81
CA LYS A 164 28.88 -37.94 40.42
C LYS A 164 27.65 -38.41 39.61
N GLY A 165 27.60 -37.92 38.36
CA GLY A 165 26.96 -38.55 37.20
C GLY A 165 27.70 -38.11 35.93
N GLU A 166 27.89 -39.03 35.00
CA GLU A 166 28.99 -39.07 34.03
C GLU A 166 28.46 -39.06 32.57
N VAL A 167 29.28 -38.52 31.65
CA VAL A 167 29.42 -38.82 30.20
C VAL A 167 28.44 -38.26 29.12
N ILE A 168 29.07 -37.83 28.00
CA ILE A 168 28.64 -37.74 26.57
C ILE A 168 27.91 -36.43 26.19
N SER A 169 28.21 -35.65 25.13
CA SER A 169 29.00 -35.82 23.90
C SER A 169 29.37 -34.44 23.33
N GLU A 170 30.55 -34.34 22.73
CA GLU A 170 30.96 -33.23 21.86
C GLU A 170 30.03 -33.08 20.65
N GLN A 171 29.43 -31.90 20.46
CA GLN A 171 28.84 -31.53 19.17
C GLN A 171 29.42 -30.22 18.65
N LYS A 172 30.50 -30.41 17.88
CA LYS A 172 31.01 -29.62 16.76
C LYS A 172 30.13 -28.42 16.34
N VAL A 173 30.43 -27.24 16.89
CA VAL A 173 29.90 -25.97 16.39
C VAL A 173 30.63 -25.66 15.08
N ALA A 174 29.93 -25.82 13.95
CA ALA A 174 30.39 -25.37 12.65
C ALA A 174 30.47 -23.84 12.65
N ARG A 175 31.69 -23.31 12.73
CA ARG A 175 31.97 -21.90 12.43
C ARG A 175 31.79 -21.70 10.92
N LEU A 176 30.68 -21.10 10.51
CA LEU A 176 30.57 -20.50 9.18
C LEU A 176 31.29 -19.14 9.22
N ASN A 177 32.54 -19.15 8.76
CA ASN A 177 33.21 -17.94 8.30
C ASN A 177 32.57 -17.53 6.98
N ASN A 178 31.72 -16.51 6.99
CA ASN A 178 31.41 -15.69 5.82
C ASN A 178 31.47 -14.22 6.25
N ASN A 179 32.67 -13.65 6.24
CA ASN A 179 32.87 -12.20 6.25
C ASN A 179 32.58 -11.64 4.86
N GLU A 180 31.31 -11.65 4.45
CA GLU A 180 30.85 -10.71 3.43
C GLU A 180 30.19 -9.55 4.16
N VAL A 181 30.97 -8.47 4.29
CA VAL A 181 30.44 -7.16 4.66
C VAL A 181 29.50 -6.75 3.54
N ILE A 182 28.20 -6.70 3.81
CA ILE A 182 27.23 -6.09 2.90
C ILE A 182 27.46 -4.58 2.99
N ASP A 183 28.17 -4.04 2.00
CA ASP A 183 28.35 -2.61 1.84
C ASP A 183 27.03 -2.00 1.31
N LEU A 184 26.27 -1.37 2.19
CA LEU A 184 25.05 -0.60 1.88
C LEU A 184 25.38 0.86 1.53
N SER A 185 26.57 1.14 0.99
CA SER A 185 26.89 2.49 0.51
C SER A 185 25.83 2.94 -0.50
N PRO A 186 25.06 4.01 -0.21
CA PRO A 186 24.09 4.52 -1.15
C PRO A 186 24.84 4.98 -2.40
N GLN A 187 24.59 4.33 -3.54
CA GLN A 187 25.08 4.84 -4.81
C GLN A 187 24.46 6.22 -5.00
N ASN A 188 25.34 7.20 -5.01
CA ASN A 188 25.05 8.61 -5.20
C ASN A 188 24.40 8.79 -6.58
N ILE A 189 23.07 8.82 -6.61
CA ILE A 189 22.30 9.18 -7.80
C ILE A 189 22.60 10.65 -8.04
N LYS A 190 23.48 10.90 -9.00
CA LYS A 190 23.82 12.26 -9.43
C LYS A 190 22.54 13.01 -9.74
N ASN A 191 22.39 14.14 -9.07
CA ASN A 191 21.45 15.20 -9.40
C ASN A 191 21.55 15.52 -10.89
N ASP A 192 20.55 15.12 -11.67
CA ASP A 192 20.29 15.71 -12.97
C ASP A 192 19.15 16.70 -12.80
N SER A 193 19.53 17.96 -12.85
CA SER A 193 18.66 19.11 -12.90
C SER A 193 17.92 19.13 -14.24
N GLY A 194 16.62 18.88 -14.21
CA GLY A 194 15.72 19.09 -15.34
C GLY A 194 14.33 18.64 -14.94
N ASN A 195 13.33 19.49 -15.15
CA ASN A 195 11.93 19.19 -14.86
C ASN A 195 11.48 17.90 -15.55
N GLU A 196 11.55 16.77 -14.85
CA GLU A 196 10.89 15.54 -15.28
C GLU A 196 9.98 15.08 -14.15
N ILE A 197 8.69 15.15 -14.44
CA ILE A 197 7.61 14.75 -13.55
C ILE A 197 7.65 13.21 -13.53
N ILE A 198 8.40 12.65 -12.59
CA ILE A 198 8.49 11.21 -12.38
C ILE A 198 7.20 10.77 -11.68
N PHE A 199 6.17 10.53 -12.51
CA PHE A 199 5.03 9.63 -12.36
C PHE A 199 3.76 10.29 -12.95
N LYS A 200 3.51 10.03 -14.24
CA LYS A 200 2.24 10.37 -14.89
C LYS A 200 1.32 9.14 -14.77
N SER A 201 0.26 9.25 -13.97
CA SER A 201 -0.77 8.21 -13.90
C SER A 201 -1.34 7.97 -15.29
N LYS A 202 -1.61 6.71 -15.66
CA LYS A 202 -2.28 6.39 -16.95
C LYS A 202 -3.59 7.18 -17.13
N ASN A 203 -4.20 7.62 -16.03
CA ASN A 203 -5.45 8.39 -16.01
C ASN A 203 -5.27 9.87 -16.45
N ASP A 204 -4.09 10.47 -16.27
CA ASP A 204 -3.90 11.89 -16.61
C ASP A 204 -3.83 12.13 -18.11
N ASN A 205 -3.29 11.17 -18.86
CA ASN A 205 -3.35 11.20 -20.32
C ASN A 205 -4.82 11.14 -20.80
N VAL A 206 -5.67 10.33 -20.17
CA VAL A 206 -7.09 10.22 -20.54
C VAL A 206 -7.83 11.55 -20.30
N LYS A 207 -7.55 12.23 -19.19
CA LYS A 207 -8.13 13.56 -18.90
C LYS A 207 -7.75 14.61 -19.96
N GLU A 208 -6.50 14.61 -20.40
CA GLU A 208 -6.01 15.55 -21.43
C GLU A 208 -6.72 15.32 -22.79
N TYR A 209 -6.92 14.07 -23.19
CA TYR A 209 -7.59 13.74 -24.45
C TYR A 209 -9.13 13.82 -24.40
N ALA A 210 -9.74 13.77 -23.21
CA ALA A 210 -11.19 13.85 -23.06
C ALA A 210 -11.78 15.16 -23.59
N ILE A 211 -11.07 16.29 -23.41
CA ILE A 211 -11.49 17.61 -23.90
C ILE A 211 -11.55 17.63 -25.43
N TYR A 212 -10.52 17.09 -26.10
CA TYR A 212 -10.49 17.01 -27.56
C TYR A 212 -11.56 16.05 -28.11
N GLY A 213 -11.77 14.92 -27.43
CA GLY A 213 -12.84 13.98 -27.76
C GLY A 213 -14.22 14.64 -27.70
N PHE A 214 -14.49 15.41 -26.65
CA PHE A 214 -15.73 16.17 -26.50
C PHE A 214 -15.90 17.23 -27.60
N ALA A 215 -14.85 17.96 -27.96
CA ALA A 215 -14.90 18.95 -29.03
C ALA A 215 -15.24 18.33 -30.40
N ILE A 216 -14.61 17.19 -30.74
CA ILE A 216 -14.90 16.45 -31.98
C ILE A 216 -16.35 15.96 -31.98
N PHE A 217 -16.82 15.43 -30.84
CA PHE A 217 -18.21 15.01 -30.69
C PHE A 217 -19.20 16.17 -30.93
N CYS A 218 -18.95 17.36 -30.39
CA CYS A 218 -19.76 18.55 -30.66
C CYS A 218 -19.76 18.92 -32.16
N VAL A 219 -18.62 18.86 -32.83
CA VAL A 219 -18.53 19.12 -34.28
C VAL A 219 -19.36 18.10 -35.07
N LEU A 220 -19.30 16.83 -34.70
CA LEU A 220 -20.12 15.78 -35.33
C LEU A 220 -21.62 16.05 -35.15
N ILE A 221 -22.07 16.48 -33.96
CA ILE A 221 -23.47 16.87 -33.73
C ILE A 221 -23.88 18.03 -34.65
N ILE A 222 -23.04 19.07 -34.77
CA ILE A 222 -23.32 20.22 -35.63
C ILE A 222 -23.47 19.76 -37.10
N ILE A 223 -22.57 18.91 -37.58
CA ILE A 223 -22.65 18.35 -38.94
C ILE A 223 -23.94 17.55 -39.13
N LEU A 224 -24.31 16.71 -38.17
CA LEU A 224 -25.56 15.95 -38.21
C LEU A 224 -26.78 16.87 -38.27
N MET A 225 -26.83 17.93 -37.46
CA MET A 225 -27.91 18.92 -37.48
C MET A 225 -28.02 19.65 -38.82
N LEU A 226 -26.89 19.98 -39.46
CA LEU A 226 -26.86 20.63 -40.77
C LEU A 226 -27.40 19.70 -41.87
N ILE A 227 -27.01 18.43 -41.85
CA ILE A 227 -27.51 17.41 -42.79
C ILE A 227 -29.01 17.19 -42.62
N GLU A 228 -29.52 17.17 -41.38
CA GLU A 228 -30.96 17.05 -41.13
C GLU A 228 -31.73 18.26 -41.67
N LYS A 229 -31.21 19.48 -41.45
CA LYS A 229 -31.82 20.73 -41.95
C LYS A 229 -31.90 20.76 -43.48
N GLN A 230 -30.86 20.33 -44.19
CA GLN A 230 -30.86 20.29 -45.67
C GLN A 230 -31.81 19.21 -46.24
N ASN A 231 -32.13 18.19 -45.46
CA ASN A 231 -33.04 17.11 -45.87
C ASN A 231 -34.52 17.40 -45.61
N LYS A 232 -34.83 18.49 -44.89
CA LYS A 232 -36.20 18.97 -44.67
C LYS A 232 -36.62 19.88 -45.81
#